data_AF-A0A511TEV4-F1
#
_entry.id   AF-A0A511TEV4-F1
#
_cell.length_a   1.000
_cell.length_b   1.000
_cell.length_c   1.000
_cell.angle_alpha   90.00
_cell.angle_beta   90.00
_cell.angle_gamma   90.00
#
_symmetry.space_group_name_H-M   'P 1'
#
loop_
_entity.id
_entity.type
_entity.pdbx_description
1 polymer ?
#
loop_
_entity_poly.entity_id
_entity_poly.type
_entity_poly.pdbx_seq_one_letter_code
_entity_poly.pdbx_strand_id
1 'polypeptide(L)'
;MLDDRTTRSTLALLAAVLGVGCSAGEGASETSPTLVAEDSRARCGEGTDRRSISTDPTDCRHMLFVCAPGETPFFDACGCGCERQ
;
A
#
# COMPACT_ATOMS: atom_id res chain seq x y z
N MET A 1 -61.25 -6.83 7.08
CA MET A 1 -60.00 -7.61 6.97
C MET A 1 -59.17 -6.98 5.87
N LEU A 2 -58.44 -5.91 6.22
CA LEU A 2 -57.53 -5.22 5.33
C LEU A 2 -56.12 -5.42 5.91
N ASP A 3 -55.29 -6.10 5.10
CA ASP A 3 -53.84 -6.03 5.05
C ASP A 3 -52.97 -6.36 6.27
N ASP A 4 -52.72 -7.66 6.48
CA ASP A 4 -51.59 -8.17 7.28
C ASP A 4 -50.34 -8.48 6.41
N ARG A 5 -50.42 -8.31 5.08
CA ARG A 5 -49.30 -8.61 4.14
C ARG A 5 -48.43 -7.40 3.81
N THR A 6 -48.99 -6.19 3.78
CA THR A 6 -48.24 -4.99 3.35
C THR A 6 -47.19 -4.55 4.39
N THR A 7 -47.43 -4.77 5.69
CA THR A 7 -46.54 -4.31 6.78
C THR A 7 -45.24 -5.11 6.87
N ARG A 8 -45.23 -6.39 6.47
CA ARG A 8 -44.01 -7.21 6.46
C ARG A 8 -43.08 -6.86 5.29
N SER A 9 -43.63 -6.37 4.19
CA SER A 9 -42.86 -6.10 2.96
C SER A 9 -42.05 -4.80 3.03
N THR A 10 -42.46 -3.82 3.82
CA THR A 10 -41.73 -2.53 3.95
C THR A 10 -40.55 -2.61 4.92
N LEU A 11 -40.62 -3.47 5.94
CA LEU A 11 -39.55 -3.63 6.92
C LEU A 11 -38.29 -4.31 6.35
N ALA A 12 -38.42 -5.13 5.32
CA ALA A 12 -37.27 -5.81 4.71
C ALA A 12 -36.35 -4.86 3.91
N LEU A 13 -36.86 -3.73 3.43
CA LEU A 13 -36.09 -2.78 2.61
C LEU A 13 -35.13 -1.89 3.41
N LEU A 14 -35.29 -1.77 4.74
CA LEU A 14 -34.50 -0.85 5.57
C LEU A 14 -33.22 -1.46 6.17
N ALA A 15 -32.97 -2.77 6.00
CA ALA A 15 -31.83 -3.45 6.63
C ALA A 15 -30.53 -3.45 5.78
N ALA A 16 -30.52 -2.83 4.60
CA ALA A 16 -29.41 -2.96 3.65
C ALA A 16 -28.28 -1.92 3.76
N VAL A 17 -28.27 -1.03 4.79
CA VAL A 17 -27.37 0.14 4.81
C VAL A 17 -26.29 0.17 5.90
N LEU A 18 -26.11 -0.92 6.66
CA LEU A 18 -25.04 -1.00 7.67
C LEU A 18 -24.04 -2.12 7.34
N GLY A 19 -23.36 -1.97 6.20
CA GLY A 19 -22.18 -2.75 5.84
C GLY A 19 -20.90 -2.08 6.33
N VAL A 20 -20.63 -2.09 7.64
CA VAL A 20 -19.24 -2.04 8.14
C VAL A 20 -18.79 -3.49 8.27
N GLY A 21 -18.31 -4.04 7.15
CA GLY A 21 -17.70 -5.36 7.06
C GLY A 21 -16.18 -5.23 7.03
N CYS A 22 -15.52 -5.69 8.08
CA CYS A 22 -14.11 -6.00 8.10
C CYS A 22 -13.99 -7.48 7.72
N SER A 23 -13.46 -7.84 6.54
CA SER A 23 -12.97 -9.22 6.23
C SER A 23 -12.21 -9.31 4.91
N ALA A 24 -11.10 -10.06 5.00
CA ALA A 24 -10.47 -10.95 4.01
C ALA A 24 -10.96 -10.87 2.56
N GLY A 25 -10.01 -10.60 1.66
CA GLY A 25 -10.28 -10.32 0.26
C GLY A 25 -10.57 -11.52 -0.62
N GLU A 26 -11.06 -11.20 -1.83
CA GLU A 26 -11.03 -11.95 -3.08
C GLU A 26 -11.16 -10.90 -4.21
N GLY A 27 -10.34 -11.02 -5.25
CA GLY A 27 -10.12 -9.98 -6.23
C GLY A 27 -11.28 -9.75 -7.20
N ALA A 28 -11.53 -8.47 -7.51
CA ALA A 28 -11.99 -8.01 -8.81
C ALA A 28 -11.08 -6.84 -9.21
N SER A 29 -10.35 -7.07 -10.30
CA SER A 29 -9.49 -6.07 -10.93
C SER A 29 -10.36 -5.00 -11.58
N GLU A 30 -10.53 -3.88 -10.90
CA GLU A 30 -10.81 -2.60 -11.55
C GLU A 30 -9.47 -1.86 -11.63
N THR A 31 -8.79 -2.04 -12.76
CA THR A 31 -7.55 -1.31 -13.06
C THR A 31 -7.89 0.17 -13.25
N SER A 32 -7.87 0.92 -12.15
CA SER A 32 -7.65 2.35 -12.16
C SER A 32 -6.14 2.59 -12.07
N PRO A 33 -5.45 3.01 -13.14
CA PRO A 33 -4.04 3.38 -13.03
C PRO A 33 -3.94 4.77 -12.42
N THR A 34 -4.22 4.87 -11.12
CA THR A 34 -3.86 6.06 -10.33
C THR A 34 -2.68 5.67 -9.45
N LEU A 35 -1.49 6.04 -9.94
CA LEU A 35 -0.19 6.13 -9.28
C LEU A 35 -0.20 5.79 -7.77
N VAL A 36 0.00 4.52 -7.44
CA VAL A 36 0.32 4.10 -6.07
C VAL A 36 1.81 4.37 -5.82
N ALA A 37 2.13 5.62 -5.51
CA ALA A 37 3.44 6.00 -4.96
C ALA A 37 3.57 5.62 -3.47
N GLU A 38 2.47 5.26 -2.81
CA GLU A 38 2.43 5.06 -1.36
C GLU A 38 2.63 3.61 -0.87
N ASP A 39 2.40 2.58 -1.72
CA ASP A 39 2.59 1.17 -1.33
C ASP A 39 4.05 0.68 -1.44
N SER A 40 4.95 1.50 -2.01
CA SER A 40 6.35 1.08 -2.22
C SER A 40 7.20 1.22 -0.95
N ARG A 41 6.87 2.18 -0.06
CA ARG A 41 7.61 2.42 1.19
C ARG A 41 7.29 1.40 2.28
N ALA A 42 6.13 0.73 2.21
CA ALA A 42 5.71 -0.29 3.17
C ALA A 42 6.50 -1.60 3.07
N ARG A 43 7.35 -1.75 2.04
CA ARG A 43 8.12 -2.99 1.76
C ARG A 43 9.63 -2.84 1.95
N CYS A 44 10.07 -1.75 2.58
CA CYS A 44 11.49 -1.54 2.81
C CYS A 44 12.00 -2.55 3.84
N GLY A 45 12.60 -3.63 3.35
CA GLY A 45 13.29 -4.62 4.17
C GLY A 45 14.71 -4.17 4.47
N GLU A 46 15.15 -4.38 5.72
CA GLU A 46 16.56 -4.29 6.10
C GLU A 46 17.27 -5.58 5.65
N GLY A 47 17.69 -5.63 4.38
CA GLY A 47 18.59 -6.69 3.92
C GLY A 47 19.93 -6.58 4.66
N THR A 48 20.48 -7.70 5.14
CA THR A 48 21.78 -7.73 5.86
C THR A 48 22.93 -7.17 5.03
N ASP A 49 22.76 -7.17 3.70
CA ASP A 49 23.75 -6.73 2.72
C ASP A 49 23.48 -5.31 2.18
N ARG A 50 22.53 -4.57 2.81
CA ARG A 50 22.10 -3.23 2.39
C ARG A 50 22.33 -2.21 3.49
N ARG A 51 23.15 -1.20 3.22
CA ARG A 51 23.45 -0.08 4.13
C ARG A 51 22.77 1.19 3.62
N SER A 52 21.81 1.71 4.38
CA SER A 52 21.12 2.96 4.05
C SER A 52 21.95 4.18 4.47
N ILE A 53 21.96 5.20 3.62
CA ILE A 53 22.51 6.54 3.90
C ILE A 53 21.39 7.51 4.23
N SER A 54 20.29 7.46 3.48
CA SER A 54 19.05 8.16 3.79
C SER A 54 17.85 7.30 3.40
N THR A 55 16.78 7.42 4.18
CA THR A 55 15.49 6.80 3.92
C THR A 55 14.49 7.75 3.27
N ASP A 56 14.88 9.00 3.00
CA ASP A 56 14.08 9.95 2.22
C ASP A 56 14.57 9.99 0.76
N PRO A 57 13.77 9.52 -0.21
CA PRO A 57 14.10 9.59 -1.62
C PRO A 57 14.33 11.03 -2.13
N THR A 58 13.73 12.02 -1.48
CA THR A 58 13.91 13.44 -1.81
C THR A 58 15.31 13.90 -1.45
N ASP A 59 15.78 13.59 -0.23
CA ASP A 59 17.14 13.94 0.20
C ASP A 59 18.19 13.25 -0.68
N CYS A 60 17.93 12.01 -1.09
CA CYS A 60 18.81 11.23 -1.98
C CYS A 60 19.14 11.94 -3.30
N ARG A 61 18.28 12.83 -3.79
CA ARG A 61 18.53 13.62 -5.01
C ARG A 61 19.55 14.72 -4.83
N HIS A 62 19.83 15.10 -3.58
CA HIS A 62 20.71 16.21 -3.23
C HIS A 62 22.02 15.75 -2.59
N MET A 63 22.19 14.45 -2.37
CA MET A 63 23.37 13.86 -1.74
C MET A 63 24.35 13.29 -2.77
N LEU A 64 25.63 13.37 -2.44
CA LEU A 64 26.72 12.70 -3.14
C LEU A 64 27.37 11.71 -2.19
N PHE A 65 27.45 10.45 -2.59
CA PHE A 65 28.12 9.39 -1.82
C PHE A 65 28.82 8.41 -2.74
N VAL A 66 29.78 7.67 -2.17
CA VAL A 66 30.56 6.64 -2.88
C VAL A 66 30.49 5.36 -2.07
N CYS A 67 30.26 4.24 -2.74
CA CYS A 67 30.23 2.92 -2.13
C CYS A 67 31.63 2.31 -2.06
N ALA A 68 31.84 1.39 -1.11
CA ALA A 68 33.10 0.68 -1.01
C ALA A 68 33.33 -0.22 -2.24
N PRO A 69 34.57 -0.64 -2.53
CA PRO A 69 34.82 -1.62 -3.58
C PRO A 69 33.98 -2.89 -3.37
N GLY A 70 33.29 -3.33 -4.43
CA GLY A 70 32.39 -4.49 -4.39
C GLY A 70 30.96 -4.18 -3.92
N GLU A 71 30.64 -2.92 -3.64
CA GLU A 71 29.26 -2.46 -3.41
C GLU A 71 28.75 -1.66 -4.61
N THR A 72 27.44 -1.68 -4.84
CA THR A 72 26.76 -0.83 -5.82
C THR A 72 25.79 0.12 -5.13
N PRO A 73 25.66 1.36 -5.63
CA PRO A 73 24.70 2.32 -5.08
C PRO A 73 23.28 1.92 -5.48
N PHE A 74 22.33 2.07 -4.55
CA PHE A 74 20.90 1.95 -4.82
C PHE A 74 20.20 3.30 -4.60
N PHE A 75 19.13 3.52 -5.35
CA PHE A 75 18.22 4.66 -5.25
C PHE A 75 16.80 4.19 -5.58
N ASP A 76 15.95 4.05 -4.57
CA ASP A 76 14.59 3.55 -4.74
C ASP A 76 13.61 4.23 -3.77
N ALA A 77 12.38 3.73 -3.70
CA ALA A 77 11.35 4.25 -2.81
C ALA A 77 11.70 4.11 -1.31
N CYS A 78 12.69 3.26 -0.98
CA CYS A 78 13.19 3.07 0.37
C CYS A 78 14.36 3.99 0.73
N GLY A 79 14.81 4.81 -0.23
CA GLY A 79 15.87 5.78 -0.05
C GLY A 79 17.10 5.46 -0.88
N CYS A 80 18.29 5.72 -0.34
CA CYS A 80 19.55 5.51 -1.02
C CYS A 80 20.65 5.02 -0.10
N GLY A 81 21.61 4.32 -0.68
CA GLY A 81 22.72 3.75 0.06
C GLY A 81 23.54 2.80 -0.81
N CYS A 82 24.21 1.86 -0.17
CA CYS A 82 25.09 0.89 -0.82
C CYS A 82 24.65 -0.53 -0.48
N GLU A 83 24.69 -1.43 -1.46
CA GLU A 83 24.38 -2.84 -1.29
C GLU A 83 25.41 -3.74 -1.99
N ARG A 84 25.58 -4.97 -1.49
CA ARG A 84 26.37 -6.01 -2.16
C ARG A 84 25.43 -6.89 -2.99
N GLN A 85 25.80 -7.10 -4.25
CA GLN A 85 25.12 -8.02 -5.17
C GLN A 85 25.67 -9.44 -5.04
#